data_AF-G3UXL6-F1
#
_entry.id   AF-G3UXL6-F1
#
_cell.length_a   1.000
_cell.length_b   1.000
_cell.length_c   1.000
_cell.angle_alpha   90.00
_cell.angle_beta   90.00
_cell.angle_gamma   90.00
#
_symmetry.space_group_name_H-M   'P 1'
#
loop_
_entity.id
_entity.type
_entity.pdbx_description
1 polymer ?
#
loop_
_entity_poly.entity_id
_entity_poly.type
_entity_poly.pdbx_seq_one_letter_code
_entity_poly.pdbx_strand_id
1 'polypeptide(L)'
;DVILLEPPLEEYYRETGITANEKCWTWDDCLRKWGYRRCEDICWIKTNKNNPGKTKTLDPKAVFQRTKEHCLMGIKGTVKRSTDGDFIHANVDIDLIITEEPEIGNIEKPVEIFHIIEHFCLGRRRLHLFGRDSTIRPGWLTVGPTLTNSNYNAETYASYFSAPNSYLTGCTEEIERLRPKSPPPKSKSDRGGGAPRGGGRGGTSAGRGRE
;
A
#
# COMPACT_ATOMS: atom_id res chain seq x y z
N ASP A 1 11.95 3.99 2.09
CA ASP A 1 12.31 2.64 1.59
C ASP A 1 11.09 1.78 1.48
N VAL A 2 11.14 0.74 0.67
CA VAL A 2 10.03 -0.18 0.46
C VAL A 2 10.52 -1.62 0.45
N ILE A 3 9.71 -2.52 1.00
CA ILE A 3 9.90 -3.97 0.93
C ILE A 3 8.62 -4.55 0.32
N LEU A 4 8.75 -5.18 -0.85
CA LEU A 4 7.70 -6.01 -1.46
C LEU A 4 7.98 -7.45 -1.08
N LEU A 5 7.00 -8.11 -0.47
CA LEU A 5 7.05 -9.52 -0.10
C LEU A 5 6.10 -10.29 -1.01
N GLU A 6 6.63 -11.22 -1.80
CA GLU A 6 5.83 -12.07 -2.70
C GLU A 6 6.00 -13.55 -2.33
N PRO A 7 5.49 -13.97 -1.16
CA PRO A 7 5.73 -15.32 -0.68
C PRO A 7 5.08 -16.35 -1.62
N PRO A 8 5.70 -17.53 -1.82
CA PRO A 8 5.17 -18.60 -2.66
C PRO A 8 4.00 -19.30 -1.96
N LEU A 9 2.88 -18.58 -1.77
CA LEU A 9 1.73 -19.01 -0.99
C LEU A 9 1.14 -20.33 -1.51
N GLU A 10 1.06 -20.50 -2.83
CA GLU A 10 0.55 -21.75 -3.43
C GLU A 10 1.43 -22.96 -3.14
N GLU A 11 2.75 -22.79 -3.05
CA GLU A 11 3.69 -23.86 -2.73
C GLU A 11 3.57 -24.23 -1.24
N TYR A 12 3.49 -23.24 -0.35
CA TYR A 12 3.25 -23.48 1.07
C TYR A 12 1.94 -24.24 1.32
N TYR A 13 0.85 -23.88 0.64
CA TYR A 13 -0.43 -24.60 0.79
C TYR A 13 -0.41 -26.03 0.23
N ARG A 14 0.47 -26.34 -0.75
CA ARG A 14 0.57 -27.69 -1.36
C ARG A 14 1.55 -28.62 -0.63
N GLU A 15 2.68 -28.10 -0.16
CA GLU A 15 3.73 -28.92 0.47
C GLU A 15 3.38 -29.31 1.91
N THR A 16 2.62 -28.45 2.58
CA THR A 16 2.37 -28.64 3.98
C THR A 16 1.02 -29.32 4.18
N GLY A 17 1.04 -30.64 4.33
CA GLY A 17 0.01 -31.37 5.06
C GLY A 17 -0.01 -30.94 6.53
N ILE A 18 -0.18 -29.62 6.81
CA ILE A 18 -0.12 -29.03 8.15
C ILE A 18 -1.22 -29.69 8.96
N THR A 19 -0.77 -30.57 9.84
CA THR A 19 -1.53 -31.07 10.97
C THR A 19 -2.10 -29.88 11.74
N ALA A 20 -3.42 -29.92 11.97
CA ALA A 20 -4.28 -28.82 12.39
C ALA A 20 -3.97 -28.14 13.75
N ASN A 21 -2.77 -28.30 14.31
CA ASN A 21 -2.39 -27.80 15.64
C ASN A 21 -1.41 -26.62 15.65
N GLU A 22 -0.93 -26.15 14.50
CA GLU A 22 -0.08 -24.95 14.45
C GLU A 22 -0.89 -23.69 14.17
N LYS A 23 -0.70 -22.66 14.99
CA LYS A 23 -1.32 -21.35 14.80
C LYS A 23 -0.70 -20.69 13.56
N CYS A 24 -1.38 -20.83 12.41
CA CYS A 24 -1.02 -20.12 11.20
C CYS A 24 -1.16 -18.60 11.43
N TRP A 25 -0.14 -17.84 11.05
CA TRP A 25 -0.12 -16.39 11.19
C TRP A 25 -0.93 -15.75 10.08
N THR A 26 -1.80 -14.79 10.41
CA THR A 26 -2.42 -13.95 9.39
C THR A 26 -1.43 -12.92 8.88
N TRP A 27 -1.65 -12.37 7.69
CA TRP A 27 -0.83 -11.26 7.19
C TRP A 27 -0.87 -10.03 8.10
N ASP A 28 -2.00 -9.80 8.78
CA ASP A 28 -2.09 -8.78 9.83
C ASP A 28 -1.20 -9.08 11.05
N ASP A 29 -1.08 -10.35 11.46
CA ASP A 29 -0.13 -10.75 12.51
C ASP A 29 1.32 -10.47 12.09
N CYS A 30 1.67 -10.78 10.85
CA CYS A 30 2.99 -10.51 10.28
C CYS A 30 3.31 -9.02 10.29
N LEU A 31 2.39 -8.17 9.79
CA LEU A 31 2.54 -6.71 9.80
C LEU A 31 2.76 -6.19 11.22
N ARG A 32 1.93 -6.63 12.19
CA ARG A 32 2.08 -6.23 13.61
C ARG A 32 3.43 -6.63 14.18
N LYS A 33 3.87 -7.87 13.96
CA LYS A 33 5.17 -8.36 14.47
C LYS A 33 6.35 -7.60 13.87
N TRP A 34 6.28 -7.22 12.60
CA TRP A 34 7.32 -6.43 11.95
C TRP A 34 7.25 -4.92 12.27
N GLY A 35 6.23 -4.50 13.04
CA GLY A 35 6.03 -3.12 13.47
C GLY A 35 5.44 -2.20 12.40
N TYR A 36 4.68 -2.78 11.46
CA TYR A 36 3.93 -2.04 10.44
C TYR A 36 2.46 -1.92 10.85
N ARG A 37 1.85 -0.78 10.52
CA ARG A 37 0.39 -0.58 10.60
C ARG A 37 -0.18 -0.78 9.22
N ARG A 38 -1.21 -1.62 9.06
CA ARG A 38 -1.92 -1.74 7.78
C ARG A 38 -2.51 -0.38 7.40
N CYS A 39 -2.23 0.07 6.18
CA CYS A 39 -2.72 1.36 5.68
C CYS A 39 -3.58 1.24 4.42
N GLU A 40 -3.32 0.27 3.54
CA GLU A 40 -4.11 0.02 2.33
C GLU A 40 -4.21 -1.49 2.04
N ASP A 41 -5.11 -1.86 1.14
CA ASP A 41 -5.31 -3.24 0.64
C ASP A 41 -5.52 -3.20 -0.88
N ILE A 42 -4.44 -3.43 -1.63
CA ILE A 42 -4.47 -3.39 -3.09
C ILE A 42 -5.05 -4.72 -3.59
N CYS A 43 -6.21 -4.66 -4.25
CA CYS A 43 -6.86 -5.85 -4.80
C CYS A 43 -6.47 -6.05 -6.26
N TRP A 44 -5.83 -7.20 -6.53
CA TRP A 44 -5.65 -7.67 -7.90
C TRP A 44 -6.86 -8.51 -8.31
N ILE A 45 -7.71 -7.94 -9.16
CA ILE A 45 -8.91 -8.58 -9.71
C ILE A 45 -8.55 -9.24 -11.03
N LYS A 46 -8.95 -10.50 -11.17
CA LYS A 46 -8.67 -11.33 -12.34
C LYS A 46 -9.94 -11.47 -13.19
N THR A 47 -9.88 -11.03 -14.45
CA THR A 47 -10.96 -11.21 -15.42
C THR A 47 -10.83 -12.54 -16.14
N ASN A 48 -11.94 -13.03 -16.70
CA ASN A 48 -12.01 -14.28 -17.47
C ASN A 48 -12.60 -14.05 -18.86
N LYS A 49 -12.27 -12.91 -19.49
CA LYS A 49 -12.81 -12.52 -20.80
C LYS A 49 -12.45 -13.53 -21.89
N ASN A 50 -11.25 -14.11 -21.82
CA ASN A 50 -10.74 -15.05 -22.81
C ASN A 50 -11.27 -16.47 -22.58
N ASN A 51 -11.52 -16.84 -21.33
CA ASN A 51 -12.05 -18.15 -20.95
C ASN A 51 -13.26 -18.02 -20.00
N PRO A 52 -14.43 -17.59 -20.51
CA PRO A 52 -15.61 -17.40 -19.67
C PRO A 52 -16.05 -18.73 -19.03
N GLY A 53 -16.23 -18.73 -17.72
CA GLY A 53 -16.63 -19.93 -16.99
C GLY A 53 -16.39 -19.82 -15.50
N LYS A 54 -16.85 -20.84 -14.77
CA LYS A 54 -16.56 -21.01 -13.34
C LYS A 54 -15.25 -21.78 -13.18
N THR A 55 -14.28 -21.21 -12.47
CA THR A 55 -13.09 -21.96 -12.04
C THR A 55 -13.49 -22.93 -10.93
N LYS A 56 -13.07 -24.20 -11.06
CA LYS A 56 -13.56 -25.31 -10.22
C LYS A 56 -12.87 -25.43 -8.85
N THR A 57 -11.78 -24.69 -8.62
CA THR A 57 -10.97 -24.85 -7.41
C THR A 57 -11.55 -24.03 -6.26
N LEU A 58 -12.35 -24.69 -5.41
CA LEU A 58 -12.87 -24.10 -4.18
C LEU A 58 -12.03 -24.59 -3.00
N ASP A 59 -11.47 -23.65 -2.24
CA ASP A 59 -11.07 -23.90 -0.85
C ASP A 59 -12.31 -24.44 -0.10
N PRO A 60 -12.22 -25.57 0.64
CA PRO A 60 -13.36 -26.15 1.34
C PRO A 60 -14.11 -25.19 2.28
N LYS A 61 -13.45 -24.11 2.72
CA LYS A 61 -14.04 -23.08 3.59
C LYS A 61 -14.66 -21.91 2.82
N ALA A 62 -14.46 -21.82 1.50
CA ALA A 62 -14.93 -20.70 0.70
C ALA A 62 -16.41 -20.86 0.33
N VAL A 63 -17.20 -19.81 0.60
CA VAL A 63 -18.61 -19.72 0.17
C VAL A 63 -18.71 -19.15 -1.25
N PHE A 64 -17.78 -18.28 -1.63
CA PHE A 64 -17.72 -17.64 -2.94
C PHE A 64 -16.47 -18.07 -3.71
N GLN A 65 -16.58 -18.08 -5.04
CA GLN A 65 -15.44 -18.25 -5.93
C GLN A 65 -14.47 -17.08 -5.73
N ARG A 66 -13.21 -17.38 -5.42
CA ARG A 66 -12.16 -16.37 -5.25
C ARG A 66 -11.61 -16.01 -6.64
N THR A 67 -11.78 -14.75 -7.04
CA THR A 67 -11.33 -14.20 -8.34
C THR A 67 -10.40 -13.02 -8.18
N LYS A 68 -9.79 -12.87 -6.99
CA LYS A 68 -8.87 -11.78 -6.67
C LYS A 68 -7.85 -12.20 -5.62
N GLU A 69 -6.71 -11.52 -5.66
CA GLU A 69 -5.66 -11.59 -4.64
C GLU A 69 -5.55 -10.23 -3.93
N HIS A 70 -5.07 -10.26 -2.68
CA HIS A 70 -4.89 -9.08 -1.84
C HIS A 70 -3.40 -8.82 -1.61
N CYS A 71 -2.94 -7.60 -1.89
CA CYS A 71 -1.62 -7.12 -1.53
C CYS A 71 -1.76 -6.08 -0.41
N LEU A 72 -1.52 -6.50 0.83
CA LEU A 72 -1.63 -5.62 1.98
C LEU A 72 -0.45 -4.64 2.04
N MET A 73 -0.77 -3.36 2.20
CA MET A 73 0.22 -2.32 2.38
C MET A 73 0.36 -1.96 3.85
N GLY A 74 1.60 -1.93 4.34
CA GLY A 74 1.94 -1.56 5.71
C GLY A 74 2.82 -0.31 5.77
N ILE A 75 2.56 0.56 6.74
CA ILE A 75 3.39 1.73 7.03
C ILE A 75 4.14 1.59 8.35
N LYS A 76 5.42 1.95 8.35
CA LYS A 76 6.27 2.00 9.55
C LYS A 76 6.75 3.42 9.80
N GLY A 77 6.78 3.82 11.07
CA GLY A 77 7.13 5.18 11.47
C GLY A 77 5.98 6.18 11.33
N THR A 78 6.33 7.46 11.23
CA THR A 78 5.40 8.59 11.10
C THR A 78 5.59 9.21 9.73
N VAL A 79 4.55 9.16 8.88
CA VAL A 79 4.54 9.81 7.57
C VAL A 79 3.24 10.60 7.45
N LYS A 80 3.35 11.87 7.09
CA LYS A 80 2.24 12.82 6.95
C LYS A 80 2.22 13.38 5.54
N ARG A 81 1.13 13.14 4.82
CA ARG A 81 0.93 13.61 3.42
C ARG A 81 1.13 15.11 3.23
N SER A 82 0.82 15.93 4.24
CA SER A 82 0.91 17.40 4.15
C SER A 82 2.33 17.94 4.28
N THR A 83 3.23 17.22 4.95
CA THR A 83 4.59 17.68 5.24
C THR A 83 5.65 16.89 4.48
N ASP A 84 5.40 15.60 4.25
CA ASP A 84 6.41 14.64 3.78
C ASP A 84 6.23 14.35 2.28
N GLY A 85 5.98 15.41 1.50
CA GLY A 85 5.80 15.34 0.05
C GLY A 85 7.09 15.01 -0.70
N ASP A 86 8.24 15.20 -0.06
CA ASP A 86 9.56 14.77 -0.50
C ASP A 86 9.79 13.26 -0.34
N PHE A 87 8.93 12.57 0.41
CA PHE A 87 8.99 11.13 0.62
C PHE A 87 7.88 10.36 -0.10
N ILE A 88 6.65 10.90 -0.12
CA ILE A 88 5.50 10.22 -0.72
C ILE A 88 4.67 11.11 -1.65
N HIS A 89 4.23 10.52 -2.76
CA HIS A 89 3.17 11.07 -3.62
C HIS A 89 1.91 10.22 -3.46
N ALA A 90 1.12 10.53 -2.43
CA ALA A 90 -0.13 9.83 -2.19
C ALA A 90 -1.20 10.17 -3.25
N ASN A 91 -2.15 9.25 -3.44
CA ASN A 91 -3.31 9.40 -4.32
C ASN A 91 -2.98 9.54 -5.82
N VAL A 92 -1.78 9.15 -6.24
CA VAL A 92 -1.44 9.04 -7.68
C VAL A 92 -2.14 7.83 -8.29
N ASP A 93 -2.06 6.69 -7.62
CA ASP A 93 -2.68 5.43 -8.05
C ASP A 93 -3.85 5.02 -7.14
N ILE A 94 -4.71 4.15 -7.67
CA ILE A 94 -5.81 3.51 -6.95
C ILE A 94 -5.37 2.16 -6.35
N ASP A 95 -6.20 1.58 -5.49
CA ASP A 95 -5.98 0.31 -4.80
C ASP A 95 -6.50 -0.91 -5.59
N LEU A 96 -6.61 -0.81 -6.92
CA LEU A 96 -7.10 -1.87 -7.80
C LEU A 96 -6.15 -2.11 -8.96
N ILE A 97 -5.87 -3.38 -9.21
CA ILE A 97 -5.21 -3.86 -10.43
C ILE A 97 -6.18 -4.81 -11.12
N ILE A 98 -6.48 -4.59 -12.41
CA ILE A 98 -7.42 -5.43 -13.16
C ILE A 98 -6.71 -6.00 -14.39
N THR A 99 -6.43 -7.30 -14.37
CA THR A 99 -5.84 -8.00 -15.51
C THR A 99 -6.62 -9.27 -15.80
N GLU A 100 -6.40 -9.85 -16.98
CA GLU A 100 -6.89 -11.20 -17.26
C GLU A 100 -6.22 -12.23 -16.35
N GLU A 101 -6.95 -13.29 -16.01
CA GLU A 101 -6.40 -14.46 -15.30
C GLU A 101 -5.19 -15.01 -16.07
N PRO A 102 -4.04 -15.20 -15.41
CA PRO A 102 -2.86 -15.78 -16.04
C PRO A 102 -3.11 -17.20 -16.56
N GLU A 103 -2.24 -17.65 -17.47
CA GLU A 103 -2.23 -19.04 -17.92
C GLU A 103 -2.00 -20.01 -16.76
N ILE A 104 -2.53 -21.24 -16.88
CA ILE A 104 -2.39 -22.26 -15.83
C ILE A 104 -0.91 -22.54 -15.59
N GLY A 105 -0.46 -22.40 -14.34
CA GLY A 105 0.93 -22.58 -13.93
C GLY A 105 1.74 -21.29 -13.88
N ASN A 106 1.20 -20.18 -14.38
CA ASN A 106 1.81 -18.86 -14.20
C ASN A 106 1.44 -18.29 -12.82
N ILE A 107 2.43 -18.17 -11.95
CA ILE A 107 2.31 -17.65 -10.58
C ILE A 107 2.66 -16.17 -10.44
N GLU A 108 3.06 -15.53 -11.56
CA GLU A 108 3.51 -14.14 -11.58
C GLU A 108 2.41 -13.18 -11.13
N LYS A 109 2.83 -12.15 -10.40
CA LYS A 109 1.96 -11.04 -10.00
C LYS A 109 2.00 -9.95 -11.06
N PRO A 110 0.93 -9.14 -11.20
CA PRO A 110 0.88 -8.11 -12.23
C PRO A 110 1.97 -7.06 -11.98
N VAL A 111 2.75 -6.76 -13.03
CA VAL A 111 3.87 -5.79 -12.97
C VAL A 111 3.46 -4.40 -12.48
N GLU A 112 2.17 -4.06 -12.60
CA GLU A 112 1.59 -2.80 -12.13
C GLU A 112 1.82 -2.56 -10.62
N ILE A 113 2.01 -3.60 -9.81
CA ILE A 113 2.36 -3.43 -8.40
C ILE A 113 3.67 -2.65 -8.20
N PHE A 114 4.64 -2.83 -9.09
CA PHE A 114 5.89 -2.07 -9.05
C PHE A 114 5.65 -0.60 -9.35
N HIS A 115 4.77 -0.28 -10.29
CA HIS A 115 4.43 1.10 -10.64
C HIS A 115 3.75 1.82 -9.48
N ILE A 116 2.75 1.19 -8.86
CA ILE A 116 2.05 1.75 -7.68
C ILE A 116 3.07 2.07 -6.57
N ILE A 117 4.01 1.15 -6.31
CA ILE A 117 5.04 1.34 -5.28
C ILE A 117 6.00 2.48 -5.64
N GLU A 118 6.45 2.54 -6.89
CA GLU A 118 7.43 3.53 -7.37
C GLU A 118 6.86 4.94 -7.45
N HIS A 119 5.58 5.07 -7.83
CA HIS A 119 4.87 6.34 -7.82
C HIS A 119 4.58 6.80 -6.39
N PHE A 120 4.19 5.89 -5.50
CA PHE A 120 3.83 6.24 -4.13
C PHE A 120 5.05 6.68 -3.30
N CYS A 121 6.17 5.95 -3.36
CA CYS A 121 7.34 6.16 -2.50
C CYS A 121 8.57 6.60 -3.28
N LEU A 122 9.07 7.80 -2.95
CA LEU A 122 10.27 8.40 -3.53
C LEU A 122 11.58 7.79 -3.00
N GLY A 123 11.49 6.88 -2.03
CA GLY A 123 12.64 6.13 -1.53
C GLY A 123 13.20 5.17 -2.59
N ARG A 124 14.48 5.32 -2.90
CA ARG A 124 15.20 4.55 -3.94
C ARG A 124 15.66 3.16 -3.48
N ARG A 125 15.64 2.88 -2.18
CA ARG A 125 15.97 1.57 -1.61
C ARG A 125 14.73 0.70 -1.60
N ARG A 126 14.60 -0.18 -2.60
CA ARG A 126 13.45 -1.08 -2.79
C ARG A 126 13.93 -2.52 -2.81
N LEU A 127 13.30 -3.36 -1.99
CA LEU A 127 13.64 -4.78 -1.85
C LEU A 127 12.44 -5.63 -2.28
N HIS A 128 12.63 -6.56 -3.22
CA HIS A 128 11.65 -7.57 -3.60
C HIS A 128 12.10 -8.93 -3.07
N LEU A 129 11.45 -9.39 -2.00
CA LEU A 129 11.68 -10.71 -1.40
C LEU A 129 10.81 -11.76 -2.11
N PHE A 130 11.41 -12.92 -2.35
CA PHE A 130 10.88 -14.05 -3.14
C PHE A 130 10.69 -13.75 -4.63
N GLY A 131 11.40 -12.74 -5.15
CA GLY A 131 11.42 -12.50 -6.60
C GLY A 131 12.16 -13.60 -7.38
N ARG A 132 11.89 -13.62 -8.69
CA ARG A 132 12.39 -14.61 -9.66
C ARG A 132 13.18 -13.89 -10.75
N ASP A 133 13.84 -14.65 -11.63
CA ASP A 133 14.57 -14.07 -12.76
C ASP A 133 13.68 -13.20 -13.66
N SER A 134 12.41 -13.58 -13.81
CA SER A 134 11.36 -12.86 -14.54
C SER A 134 10.99 -11.50 -13.94
N THR A 135 11.26 -11.29 -12.64
CA THR A 135 10.85 -10.08 -11.91
C THR A 135 12.00 -9.13 -11.61
N ILE A 136 13.22 -9.42 -12.10
CA ILE A 136 14.37 -8.53 -11.94
C ILE A 136 14.06 -7.18 -12.60
N ARG A 137 14.17 -6.09 -11.82
CA ARG A 137 13.78 -4.74 -12.24
C ARG A 137 14.84 -3.69 -11.85
N PRO A 138 15.19 -2.74 -12.74
CA PRO A 138 16.02 -1.60 -12.36
C PRO A 138 15.43 -0.82 -11.18
N GLY A 139 16.29 -0.39 -10.25
CA GLY A 139 15.85 0.30 -9.03
C GLY A 139 15.34 -0.60 -7.91
N TRP A 140 15.43 -1.93 -8.09
CA TRP A 140 15.08 -2.94 -7.09
C TRP A 140 16.25 -3.87 -6.79
N LEU A 141 16.39 -4.21 -5.51
CA LEU A 141 17.17 -5.37 -5.07
C LEU A 141 16.21 -6.56 -5.01
N THR A 142 16.49 -7.62 -5.75
CA THR A 142 15.66 -8.84 -5.78
C THR A 142 16.39 -9.95 -5.03
N VAL A 143 15.71 -10.60 -4.10
CA VAL A 143 16.25 -11.72 -3.31
C VAL A 143 15.22 -12.83 -3.28
N GLY A 144 15.56 -14.00 -3.81
CA GLY A 144 14.66 -15.15 -3.86
C GLY A 144 15.41 -16.48 -4.03
N PRO A 145 14.80 -17.59 -3.63
CA PRO A 145 15.44 -18.91 -3.65
C PRO A 145 15.62 -19.48 -5.05
N THR A 146 14.83 -19.02 -6.03
CA THR A 146 14.82 -19.53 -7.41
C THR A 146 15.61 -18.66 -8.39
N LEU A 147 16.38 -17.69 -7.90
CA LEU A 147 17.25 -16.87 -8.76
C LEU A 147 18.39 -17.73 -9.30
N THR A 148 18.63 -17.67 -10.61
CA THR A 148 19.70 -18.48 -11.24
C THR A 148 21.09 -17.88 -11.09
N ASN A 149 21.18 -16.58 -10.76
CA ASN A 149 22.44 -15.86 -10.62
C ASN A 149 22.36 -14.81 -9.49
N SER A 150 23.51 -14.35 -9.02
CA SER A 150 23.64 -13.34 -7.97
C SER A 150 24.75 -12.35 -8.31
N ASN A 151 24.42 -11.06 -8.27
CA ASN A 151 25.36 -9.95 -8.50
C ASN A 151 25.39 -8.95 -7.33
N TYR A 152 24.73 -9.27 -6.22
CA TYR A 152 24.61 -8.34 -5.09
C TYR A 152 25.95 -8.13 -4.40
N ASN A 153 26.39 -6.87 -4.39
CA ASN A 153 27.50 -6.41 -3.57
C ASN A 153 26.97 -5.27 -2.66
N ALA A 154 27.01 -5.50 -1.35
CA ALA A 154 26.39 -4.61 -0.37
C ALA A 154 26.99 -3.19 -0.36
N GLU A 155 28.32 -3.09 -0.48
CA GLU A 155 29.04 -1.82 -0.49
C GLU A 155 28.72 -1.02 -1.77
N THR A 156 28.76 -1.69 -2.92
CA THR A 156 28.41 -1.10 -4.21
C THR A 156 26.96 -0.64 -4.20
N TYR A 157 26.04 -1.47 -3.70
CA TYR A 157 24.63 -1.11 -3.58
C TYR A 157 24.43 0.10 -2.67
N ALA A 158 25.06 0.12 -1.49
CA ALA A 158 24.99 1.25 -0.56
C ALA A 158 25.57 2.56 -1.13
N SER A 159 26.58 2.46 -2.00
CA SER A 159 27.22 3.62 -2.63
C SER A 159 26.26 4.45 -3.51
N TYR A 160 25.25 3.82 -4.12
CA TYR A 160 24.26 4.51 -4.95
C TYR A 160 23.35 5.47 -4.19
N PHE A 161 23.30 5.36 -2.85
CA PHE A 161 22.43 6.16 -1.98
C PHE A 161 23.21 7.08 -1.04
N SER A 162 24.54 6.96 -1.02
CA SER A 162 25.45 7.81 -0.24
C SER A 162 25.85 9.05 -1.03
N ALA A 163 26.38 10.08 -0.35
CA ALA A 163 26.83 11.32 -0.98
C ALA A 163 27.81 11.05 -2.15
N PRO A 164 27.69 11.77 -3.30
CA PRO A 164 26.83 12.94 -3.55
C PRO A 164 25.38 12.59 -3.93
N ASN A 165 25.01 11.30 -3.98
CA ASN A 165 23.65 10.87 -4.27
C ASN A 165 22.74 11.04 -3.04
N SER A 166 21.44 10.87 -3.26
CA SER A 166 20.42 10.82 -2.19
C SER A 166 19.69 9.48 -2.21
N TYR A 167 19.18 9.03 -1.08
CA TYR A 167 18.29 7.86 -1.02
C TYR A 167 16.87 8.18 -1.52
N LEU A 168 16.57 9.45 -1.79
CA LEU A 168 15.33 9.91 -2.40
C LEU A 168 15.55 10.24 -3.87
N THR A 169 14.53 10.06 -4.70
CA THR A 169 14.57 10.47 -6.12
C THR A 169 14.58 11.98 -6.29
N GLY A 170 14.05 12.72 -5.31
CA GLY A 170 13.65 14.11 -5.49
C GLY A 170 12.37 14.21 -6.32
N CYS A 171 11.98 15.45 -6.65
CA CYS A 171 10.80 15.75 -7.44
C CYS A 171 11.06 16.98 -8.32
N THR A 172 10.51 16.99 -9.54
CA THR A 172 10.58 18.15 -10.44
C THR A 172 9.44 19.12 -10.17
N GLU A 173 9.61 20.39 -10.55
CA GLU A 173 8.55 21.41 -10.40
C GLU A 173 7.28 21.05 -11.18
N GLU A 174 7.42 20.37 -12.31
CA GLU A 174 6.30 19.88 -13.11
C GLU A 174 5.49 18.81 -12.38
N ILE A 175 6.16 17.81 -11.80
CA ILE A 175 5.50 16.77 -11.01
C ILE A 175 4.85 17.38 -9.77
N GLU A 176 5.53 18.30 -9.09
CA GLU A 176 4.97 19.02 -7.94
C GLU A 176 3.70 19.80 -8.30
N ARG A 177 3.60 20.36 -9.52
CA ARG A 177 2.42 21.09 -9.96
C ARG A 177 1.24 20.18 -10.31
N LEU A 178 1.52 18.99 -10.86
CA LEU A 178 0.50 18.08 -11.38
C LEU A 178 -0.02 17.08 -10.33
N ARG A 179 0.80 16.71 -9.34
CA ARG A 179 0.42 15.68 -8.37
C ARG A 179 -0.73 16.13 -7.47
N PRO A 180 -1.61 15.20 -7.04
CA PRO A 180 -2.67 15.50 -6.09
C PRO A 180 -2.14 16.02 -4.75
N LYS A 181 -2.74 17.11 -4.25
CA LYS A 181 -2.39 17.76 -2.98
C LYS A 181 -3.63 18.14 -2.20
N SER A 182 -3.53 18.18 -0.88
CA SER A 182 -4.60 18.72 -0.03
C SER A 182 -4.86 20.19 -0.36
N PRO A 183 -6.13 20.64 -0.40
CA PRO A 183 -6.44 22.05 -0.53
C PRO A 183 -5.80 22.89 0.58
N PRO A 184 -5.46 24.16 0.33
CA PRO A 184 -4.97 25.04 1.38
C PRO A 184 -6.02 25.16 2.50
N PRO A 185 -5.59 25.16 3.78
CA PRO A 185 -6.52 25.32 4.89
C PRO A 185 -7.25 26.65 4.76
N LYS A 186 -8.59 26.64 4.86
CA LYS A 186 -9.41 27.86 4.83
C LYS A 186 -8.94 28.82 5.92
N SER A 187 -8.60 30.05 5.55
CA SER A 187 -8.25 31.09 6.51
C SER A 187 -9.45 31.39 7.40
N LYS A 188 -9.22 31.63 8.69
CA LYS A 188 -10.26 32.02 9.66
C LYS A 188 -10.97 33.34 9.32
N SER A 189 -10.51 34.08 8.29
CA SER A 189 -11.09 35.35 7.84
C SER A 189 -12.38 35.19 7.02
N ASP A 190 -12.72 33.98 6.56
CA ASP A 190 -13.92 33.74 5.74
C ASP A 190 -15.18 33.45 6.57
N ARG A 191 -15.14 33.69 7.88
CA ARG A 191 -16.35 33.84 8.72
C ARG A 191 -16.88 35.27 8.61
N GLY A 192 -17.15 35.73 7.40
CA GLY A 192 -17.86 36.99 7.15
C GLY A 192 -19.35 36.72 6.92
N GLY A 193 -20.22 37.29 7.77
CA GLY A 193 -21.62 37.54 7.39
C GLY A 193 -22.72 36.77 8.11
N GLY A 194 -22.56 36.39 9.38
CA GLY A 194 -23.72 36.04 10.23
C GLY A 194 -24.40 37.32 10.72
N ALA A 195 -25.61 37.61 10.26
CA ALA A 195 -26.38 38.79 10.61
C ALA A 195 -26.45 39.03 12.14
N PRO A 196 -26.38 40.29 12.62
CA PRO A 196 -26.59 40.57 14.03
C PRO A 196 -28.05 40.28 14.36
N ARG A 197 -28.31 39.25 15.17
CA ARG A 197 -29.60 39.07 15.82
C ARG A 197 -29.77 40.20 16.83
N GLY A 198 -30.36 41.30 16.36
CA GLY A 198 -30.85 42.37 17.20
C GLY A 198 -32.04 41.91 18.06
N GLY A 199 -32.09 42.46 19.27
CA GLY A 199 -33.34 42.77 19.97
C GLY A 199 -33.95 41.66 20.81
N GLY A 200 -33.84 41.77 22.13
CA GLY A 200 -34.62 40.95 23.07
C GLY A 200 -34.32 41.25 24.54
N ARG A 201 -34.50 42.50 24.97
CA ARG A 201 -34.63 42.87 26.39
C ARG A 201 -35.83 42.10 26.98
N GLY A 202 -35.64 41.46 28.13
CA GLY A 202 -36.71 40.84 28.90
C GLY A 202 -36.20 40.19 30.17
N GLY A 203 -35.78 41.01 31.13
CA GLY A 203 -35.58 40.55 32.49
C GLY A 203 -36.92 40.47 33.21
N THR A 204 -37.18 39.35 33.88
CA THR A 204 -38.09 39.29 35.02
C THR A 204 -37.55 38.30 36.03
N SER A 205 -37.27 38.84 37.21
CA SER A 205 -36.99 38.16 38.46
C SER A 205 -38.26 37.50 39.00
N ALA A 206 -38.16 36.23 39.38
CA ALA A 206 -39.02 35.53 40.35
C ALA A 206 -38.36 34.15 40.57
N GLY A 207 -38.15 33.60 41.75
CA GLY A 207 -38.54 33.90 43.11
C GLY A 207 -38.22 32.62 43.90
N ARG A 208 -37.66 32.76 45.11
CA ARG A 208 -37.37 31.65 46.03
C ARG A 208 -38.64 30.83 46.35
N GLY A 209 -38.48 29.52 46.48
CA GLY A 209 -39.43 28.64 47.16
C GLY A 209 -38.71 27.39 47.65
N ARG A 210 -38.66 27.22 48.98
CA ARG A 210 -38.22 26.00 49.68
C ARG A 210 -39.27 24.91 49.52
N GLU A 211 -38.84 23.67 49.34
CA GLU A 211 -38.88 22.58 50.35
C GLU A 211 -37.91 21.47 49.91
#